data_AF-A0A9D7CD99-F1
#
_entry.id   AF-A0A9D7CD99-F1
#
_cell.length_a   1.000
_cell.length_b   1.000
_cell.length_c   1.000
_cell.angle_alpha   90.00
_cell.angle_beta   90.00
_cell.angle_gamma   90.00
#
_symmetry.space_group_name_H-M   'P 1'
#
loop_
_entity.id
_entity.type
_entity.pdbx_description
1 polymer ?
#
loop_
_entity_poly.entity_id
_entity_poly.type
_entity_poly.pdbx_seq_one_letter_code
_entity_poly.pdbx_strand_id
1 'polypeptide(L)'
;MLQPADGKTTDGRRQMMAGHSRRPPRGAPCIQHPIAISDLTVTLITACSSGFGLGTAVHLAARGQTVYATMRNVGSASALREAAAADGVTLAVLPLDVDDPHSVEGAVAEVLSREGRIDVLVNNAGVG
;
A
#
# COMPACT_ATOMS: atom_id res chain seq x y z
N MET A 1 11.56 -46.21 26.34
CA MET A 1 11.31 -46.82 25.01
C MET A 1 9.82 -47.14 25.00
N LEU A 2 8.89 -46.41 24.41
CA LEU A 2 8.84 -45.49 23.26
C LEU A 2 7.97 -44.28 23.65
N GLN A 3 8.32 -43.06 23.24
CA GLN A 3 7.29 -42.03 23.01
C GLN A 3 6.59 -42.32 21.68
N PRO A 4 5.38 -41.78 21.49
CA PRO A 4 5.20 -40.92 20.32
C PRO A 4 4.66 -39.54 20.67
N ALA A 5 5.13 -38.59 19.89
CA ALA A 5 4.84 -37.17 19.92
C ALA A 5 3.64 -36.82 19.03
N ASP A 6 3.15 -35.60 19.25
CA ASP A 6 2.56 -34.68 18.26
C ASP A 6 1.18 -34.98 17.66
N GLY A 7 0.17 -34.40 18.31
CA GLY A 7 -1.16 -34.16 17.76
C GLY A 7 -1.58 -32.70 17.89
N LYS A 8 -0.72 -31.74 17.50
CA LYS A 8 -1.14 -30.34 17.31
C LYS A 8 -1.74 -30.18 15.92
N THR A 9 -3.07 -30.24 15.83
CA THR A 9 -3.78 -29.59 14.73
C THR A 9 -5.12 -29.07 15.24
N THR A 10 -5.06 -28.05 16.09
CA THR A 10 -6.20 -27.14 16.25
C THR A 10 -6.13 -26.14 15.11
N ASP A 11 -7.05 -26.29 14.14
CA ASP A 11 -7.39 -25.28 13.12
C ASP A 11 -7.48 -23.91 13.78
N GLY A 12 -6.48 -23.06 13.55
CA GLY A 12 -6.29 -21.75 14.17
C GLY A 12 -7.28 -20.68 13.68
N ARG A 13 -8.41 -21.08 13.09
CA ARG A 13 -9.50 -20.18 12.73
C ARG A 13 -10.31 -19.80 13.97
N ARG A 14 -9.76 -18.88 14.76
CA ARG A 14 -10.43 -17.80 15.53
C ARG A 14 -9.58 -17.45 16.76
N GLN A 15 -8.75 -16.43 16.59
CA GLN A 15 -8.66 -15.38 17.60
C GLN A 15 -8.91 -14.05 16.90
N MET A 16 -10.20 -13.68 16.79
CA MET A 16 -10.53 -12.27 16.65
C MET A 16 -10.17 -11.61 17.98
N MET A 17 -9.01 -10.96 18.03
CA MET A 17 -8.70 -10.03 19.10
C MET A 17 -9.64 -8.83 18.97
N ALA A 18 -10.63 -8.77 19.85
CA ALA A 18 -11.47 -7.61 20.07
C ALA A 18 -10.59 -6.47 20.60
N GLY A 19 -10.31 -5.45 19.78
CA GLY A 19 -9.52 -4.33 20.25
C GLY A 19 -9.28 -3.14 19.31
N HIS A 20 -9.44 -3.27 17.98
CA HIS A 20 -9.10 -2.16 17.07
C HIS A 20 -10.08 -1.91 15.91
N SER A 21 -11.26 -2.53 15.89
CA SER A 21 -12.22 -2.27 14.82
C SER A 21 -12.94 -0.94 15.01
N ARG A 22 -12.41 0.13 14.40
CA ARG A 22 -13.18 1.37 14.12
C ARG A 22 -14.18 1.20 12.97
N ARG A 23 -14.52 -0.03 12.55
CA ARG A 23 -15.58 -0.20 11.54
C ARG A 23 -16.90 0.25 12.16
N PRO A 24 -17.57 1.26 11.58
CA PRO A 24 -18.91 1.58 12.02
C PRO A 24 -19.85 0.39 11.76
N PRO A 25 -20.97 0.29 12.49
CA PRO A 25 -21.94 -0.78 12.28
C PRO A 25 -22.40 -0.82 10.82
N ARG A 26 -22.69 -2.03 10.31
CA ARG A 26 -23.21 -2.21 8.94
C ARG A 26 -24.44 -1.32 8.75
N GLY A 27 -24.38 -0.42 7.76
CA GLY A 27 -25.45 0.54 7.45
C GLY A 27 -25.24 1.95 8.00
N ALA A 28 -24.20 2.20 8.81
CA ALA A 28 -23.82 3.58 9.11
C ALA A 28 -23.29 4.26 7.85
N PRO A 29 -23.58 5.55 7.63
CA PRO A 29 -22.97 6.30 6.54
C PRO A 29 -21.45 6.19 6.67
N CYS A 30 -20.78 5.88 5.56
CA CYS A 30 -19.33 6.03 5.52
C CYS A 30 -19.02 7.48 5.91
N ILE A 31 -18.19 7.67 6.93
CA ILE A 31 -17.67 9.00 7.24
C ILE A 31 -16.78 9.40 6.08
N GLN A 32 -17.36 10.06 5.08
CA GLN A 32 -16.61 10.76 4.06
C GLN A 32 -15.95 11.95 4.76
N HIS A 33 -14.73 11.77 5.25
CA HIS A 33 -13.90 12.92 5.53
C HIS A 33 -13.53 13.51 4.17
N PRO A 34 -13.97 14.74 3.82
CA PRO A 34 -13.44 15.42 2.67
C PRO A 34 -11.96 15.68 2.93
N ILE A 35 -11.10 14.82 2.38
CA ILE A 35 -9.68 15.14 2.27
C ILE A 35 -9.61 16.17 1.15
N ALA A 36 -9.27 17.41 1.51
CA ALA A 36 -8.89 18.40 0.52
C ALA A 36 -7.61 17.90 -0.16
N ILE A 37 -7.77 17.34 -1.36
CA ILE A 37 -6.63 16.93 -2.18
C ILE A 37 -5.87 18.19 -2.56
N SER A 38 -4.67 18.32 -2.04
CA SER A 38 -3.77 19.46 -2.27
C SER A 38 -2.44 18.98 -2.83
N ASP A 39 -1.72 19.87 -3.49
CA ASP A 39 -0.38 19.60 -4.04
C ASP A 39 0.67 19.24 -2.97
N LEU A 40 0.31 19.29 -1.68
CA LEU A 40 1.14 18.89 -0.54
C LEU A 40 0.81 17.49 -0.02
N THR A 41 -0.09 16.76 -0.69
CA THR A 41 -0.54 15.43 -0.25
C THR A 41 0.52 14.39 -0.59
N VAL A 42 0.95 13.62 0.41
CA VAL A 42 1.91 12.51 0.24
C VAL A 42 1.16 11.19 0.16
N THR A 43 1.33 10.48 -0.94
CA THR A 43 0.55 9.27 -1.25
C THR A 43 1.46 8.06 -1.46
N LEU A 44 1.22 7.00 -0.69
CA LEU A 44 1.86 5.70 -0.83
C LEU A 44 0.89 4.71 -1.51
N ILE A 45 1.32 4.08 -2.60
CA ILE A 45 0.48 3.15 -3.38
C ILE A 45 1.20 1.82 -3.52
N THR A 46 0.51 0.72 -3.25
CA THR A 46 1.02 -0.64 -3.47
C THR A 46 0.65 -1.19 -4.85
N ALA A 47 1.53 -2.02 -5.41
CA ALA A 47 1.32 -2.74 -6.68
C ALA A 47 1.15 -1.81 -7.91
N CYS A 48 2.14 -0.95 -8.14
CA CYS A 48 2.15 0.03 -9.23
C CYS A 48 2.86 -0.43 -10.51
N SER A 49 3.26 -1.70 -10.62
CA SER A 49 3.93 -2.21 -11.84
C SER A 49 2.99 -2.33 -13.04
N SER A 50 1.67 -2.42 -12.82
CA SER A 50 0.67 -2.51 -13.89
C SER A 50 -0.73 -2.13 -13.39
N GLY A 51 -1.71 -2.16 -14.30
CA GLY A 51 -3.15 -2.10 -13.98
C GLY A 51 -3.56 -0.84 -13.22
N PHE A 52 -4.48 -1.01 -12.26
CA PHE A 52 -5.03 0.10 -11.48
C PHE A 52 -3.97 0.84 -10.65
N GLY A 53 -3.00 0.15 -10.08
CA GLY A 53 -1.96 0.80 -9.27
C GLY A 53 -1.10 1.76 -10.08
N LEU A 54 -0.75 1.37 -11.31
CA LEU A 54 -0.03 2.24 -12.26
C LEU A 54 -0.86 3.46 -12.63
N GLY A 55 -2.09 3.25 -13.12
CA GLY A 55 -2.97 4.35 -13.53
C GLY A 55 -3.29 5.31 -12.38
N THR A 56 -3.49 4.78 -11.17
CA THR A 56 -3.72 5.58 -9.97
C THR A 56 -2.50 6.42 -9.62
N ALA A 57 -1.30 5.85 -9.70
CA ALA A 57 -0.06 6.58 -9.40
C ALA A 57 0.14 7.78 -10.34
N VAL A 58 -0.01 7.56 -11.65
CA VAL A 58 0.12 8.63 -12.65
C VAL A 58 -0.99 9.67 -12.46
N HIS A 59 -2.24 9.23 -12.26
CA HIS A 59 -3.37 10.12 -12.08
C HIS A 59 -3.22 11.04 -10.85
N LEU A 60 -2.73 10.51 -9.73
CA LEU A 60 -2.54 11.30 -8.51
C LEU A 60 -1.33 12.24 -8.62
N ALA A 61 -0.25 11.81 -9.28
CA ALA A 61 0.89 12.67 -9.57
C ALA A 61 0.49 13.85 -10.49
N ALA A 62 -0.37 13.62 -11.48
CA ALA A 62 -0.93 14.67 -12.35
C ALA A 62 -1.80 15.69 -11.60
N ARG A 63 -2.22 15.38 -10.37
CA ARG A 63 -2.95 16.29 -9.47
C ARG A 63 -2.03 16.96 -8.45
N GLY A 64 -0.72 16.97 -8.71
CA GLY A 64 0.28 17.66 -7.89
C GLY A 64 0.72 16.91 -6.64
N GLN A 65 0.28 15.67 -6.43
CA GLN A 65 0.66 14.92 -5.23
C GLN A 65 2.09 14.37 -5.31
N THR A 66 2.75 14.27 -4.15
CA THR A 66 3.99 13.50 -4.03
C THR A 66 3.65 12.02 -3.94
N VAL A 67 3.86 11.29 -5.03
CA VAL A 67 3.50 9.87 -5.15
C VAL A 67 4.71 8.96 -4.97
N TYR A 68 4.57 8.04 -4.02
CA TYR A 68 5.44 6.88 -3.83
C TYR A 68 4.73 5.63 -4.37
N ALA A 69 5.13 5.22 -5.56
CA ALA A 69 4.61 4.06 -6.25
C ALA A 69 5.46 2.83 -5.92
N THR A 70 4.86 1.78 -5.36
CA THR A 70 5.62 0.63 -4.87
C THR A 70 5.32 -0.65 -5.62
N MET A 71 6.32 -1.51 -5.71
CA MET A 71 6.27 -2.80 -6.40
C MET A 71 7.37 -3.73 -5.87
N ARG A 72 7.18 -5.06 -6.00
CA ARG A 72 8.18 -6.04 -5.53
C ARG A 72 9.53 -5.91 -6.26
N ASN A 73 9.49 -5.74 -7.58
CA ASN A 73 10.69 -5.57 -8.40
C ASN A 73 10.67 -4.21 -9.10
N VAL A 74 11.52 -3.29 -8.64
CA VAL A 74 11.66 -1.94 -9.22
C VAL A 74 12.14 -1.95 -10.68
N GLY A 75 12.74 -3.05 -11.15
CA GLY A 75 13.09 -3.25 -12.56
C GLY A 75 11.86 -3.35 -13.47
N SER A 76 10.68 -3.65 -12.92
CA SER A 76 9.42 -3.67 -13.67
C SER A 76 8.74 -2.30 -13.81
N ALA A 77 9.39 -1.22 -13.39
CA ALA A 77 8.82 0.13 -13.40
C ALA A 77 8.80 0.81 -14.78
N SER A 78 9.21 0.13 -15.87
CA SER A 78 9.28 0.74 -17.21
C SER A 78 7.94 1.32 -17.64
N ALA A 79 6.87 0.52 -17.58
CA ALA A 79 5.53 0.94 -17.98
C ALA A 79 5.03 2.14 -17.14
N LEU A 80 5.31 2.14 -15.83
CA LEU A 80 4.96 3.25 -14.94
C LEU A 80 5.71 4.53 -15.31
N ARG A 81 7.02 4.43 -15.58
CA ARG A 81 7.85 5.57 -15.97
C ARG A 81 7.46 6.12 -17.34
N GLU A 82 7.15 5.25 -18.29
CA GLU A 82 6.65 5.65 -19.61
C GLU A 82 5.31 6.39 -19.50
N ALA A 83 4.37 5.88 -18.71
CA ALA A 83 3.09 6.54 -18.47
C ALA A 83 3.25 7.89 -17.74
N ALA A 84 4.13 7.95 -16.72
CA ALA A 84 4.43 9.19 -16.03
C ALA A 84 5.07 10.23 -16.96
N ALA A 85 5.99 9.81 -17.83
CA ALA A 85 6.62 10.69 -18.81
C ALA A 85 5.62 11.20 -19.86
N ALA A 86 4.68 10.35 -20.31
CA ALA A 86 3.63 10.74 -21.24
C ALA A 86 2.71 11.84 -20.69
N ASP A 87 2.44 11.80 -19.39
CA ASP A 87 1.62 12.80 -18.69
C ASP A 87 2.46 13.97 -18.13
N GLY A 88 3.78 13.96 -18.31
CA GLY A 88 4.69 15.02 -17.86
C GLY A 88 4.84 15.11 -16.33
N VAL A 89 4.62 14.00 -15.62
CA VAL A 89 4.64 13.94 -14.15
C VAL A 89 5.85 13.17 -13.63
N THR A 90 6.22 13.43 -12.38
CA THR A 90 7.26 12.71 -11.67
C THR A 90 6.69 11.93 -10.49
N LEU A 91 7.31 10.80 -10.16
CA LEU A 91 6.95 9.96 -9.03
C LEU A 91 8.18 9.21 -8.51
N ALA A 92 8.15 8.81 -7.25
CA ALA A 92 9.18 7.97 -6.63
C ALA A 92 8.78 6.50 -6.74
N VAL A 93 9.74 5.62 -7.04
CA VAL A 93 9.51 4.17 -7.07
C VAL A 93 10.29 3.52 -5.93
N LEU A 94 9.60 2.78 -5.06
CA LEU A 94 10.20 2.04 -3.96
C LEU A 94 9.93 0.53 -4.07
N PRO A 95 10.87 -0.33 -3.63
CA PRO A 95 10.60 -1.74 -3.46
C PRO A 95 9.63 -1.96 -2.29
N LEU A 96 8.58 -2.74 -2.51
CA LEU A 96 7.67 -3.18 -1.44
C LEU A 96 7.07 -4.54 -1.81
N ASP A 97 7.24 -5.51 -0.91
CA ASP A 97 6.47 -6.74 -0.88
C ASP A 97 5.48 -6.68 0.29
N VAL A 98 4.19 -6.80 0.00
CA VAL A 98 3.13 -6.69 1.03
C VAL A 98 3.08 -7.90 1.95
N ASP A 99 3.65 -9.04 1.52
CA ASP A 99 3.72 -10.27 2.30
C ASP A 99 4.94 -10.30 3.23
N ASP A 100 5.88 -9.36 3.09
CA ASP A 100 7.07 -9.22 3.95
C ASP A 100 6.96 -7.98 4.85
N PRO A 101 6.73 -8.15 6.17
CA PRO A 101 6.66 -7.05 7.13
C PRO A 101 7.89 -6.13 7.13
N HIS A 102 9.09 -6.68 6.92
CA HIS A 102 10.31 -5.86 6.89
C HIS A 102 10.38 -4.99 5.64
N SER A 103 9.89 -5.51 4.51
CA SER A 103 9.77 -4.73 3.28
C SER A 103 8.78 -3.58 3.45
N VAL A 104 7.63 -3.83 4.08
CA VAL A 104 6.63 -2.79 4.39
C VAL A 104 7.20 -1.74 5.34
N GLU A 105 7.83 -2.16 6.44
CA GLU A 105 8.45 -1.25 7.41
C GLU A 105 9.52 -0.37 6.76
N GLY A 106 10.38 -0.96 5.92
CA GLY A 106 11.43 -0.23 5.21
C GLY A 106 10.87 0.84 4.27
N ALA A 107 9.87 0.48 3.45
CA ALA A 107 9.25 1.43 2.53
C ALA A 107 8.52 2.57 3.27
N VAL A 108 7.80 2.27 4.34
CA VAL A 108 7.13 3.28 5.17
C VAL A 108 8.14 4.20 5.85
N ALA A 109 9.20 3.63 6.44
CA ALA A 109 10.26 4.41 7.07
C ALA A 109 10.96 5.34 6.07
N GLU A 110 11.16 4.89 4.83
CA GLU A 110 11.75 5.70 3.77
C GLU A 110 10.86 6.90 3.39
N VAL A 111 9.56 6.69 3.22
CA VAL A 111 8.62 7.79 2.94
C VAL A 111 8.57 8.77 4.11
N LEU A 112 8.47 8.27 5.35
CA LEU A 112 8.46 9.11 6.55
C LEU A 112 9.78 9.87 6.73
N SER A 113 10.92 9.28 6.39
CA SER A 113 12.20 9.97 6.46
C SER A 113 12.32 11.11 5.45
N ARG A 114 11.68 10.99 4.28
CA ARG A 114 11.76 11.98 3.21
C ARG A 114 10.73 13.10 3.39
N GLU A 115 9.50 12.73 3.75
CA GLU A 115 8.35 13.64 3.75
C GLU A 115 7.81 13.96 5.15
N GLY A 116 8.16 13.17 6.17
CA GLY A 116 7.64 13.31 7.54
C GLY A 116 6.19 12.85 7.72
N ARG A 117 5.48 12.46 6.66
CA ARG A 117 4.05 12.11 6.68
C ARG A 117 3.67 11.13 5.57
N ILE A 118 2.52 10.48 5.75
CA ILE A 118 1.77 9.77 4.69
C ILE A 118 0.30 10.16 4.88
N ASP A 119 -0.29 10.80 3.88
CA ASP A 119 -1.68 11.30 3.94
C ASP A 119 -2.66 10.29 3.38
N VAL A 120 -2.23 9.61 2.32
CA VAL A 120 -3.05 8.63 1.60
C VAL A 120 -2.25 7.35 1.47
N LEU A 121 -2.89 6.25 1.83
CA LEU A 121 -2.39 4.90 1.59
C LEU A 121 -3.39 4.15 0.70
N VAL A 122 -2.92 3.69 -0.45
CA VAL A 122 -3.70 2.86 -1.37
C VAL A 122 -3.19 1.42 -1.29
N ASN A 123 -3.85 0.63 -0.45
CA ASN A 123 -3.61 -0.82 -0.30
C ASN A 123 -4.33 -1.59 -1.42
N ASN A 124 -3.74 -1.58 -2.62
CA ASN A 124 -4.26 -2.20 -3.83
C ASN A 124 -3.44 -3.41 -4.32
N ALA A 125 -2.62 -4.02 -3.45
CA ALA A 125 -1.90 -5.24 -3.82
C ALA A 125 -2.86 -6.44 -3.92
N GLY A 126 -2.90 -7.07 -5.08
CA GLY A 126 -3.64 -8.29 -5.35
C GLY A 126 -2.70 -9.45 -5.69
N VAL A 127 -3.16 -10.67 -5.41
CA VAL A 127 -2.52 -11.90 -5.90
C VAL A 127 -2.93 -12.12 -7.36
N GLY A 128 -1.94 -12.34 -8.22
CA GLY A 128 -2.09 -12.81 -9.60
C GLY A 128 -1.62 -14.24 -9.74
#